data_AF-A0A0A0M0Q6-F1
#
_entry.id   AF-A0A0A0M0Q6-F1
#
_cell.length_a   1.000
_cell.length_b   1.000
_cell.length_c   1.000
_cell.angle_alpha   90.00
_cell.angle_beta   90.00
_cell.angle_gamma   90.00
#
_symmetry.space_group_name_H-M   'P 1'
#
loop_
_entity.id
_entity.type
_entity.pdbx_description
1 polymer ?
#
loop_
_entity_poly.entity_id
_entity_poly.type
_entity_poly.pdbx_seq_one_letter_code
_entity_poly.pdbx_strand_id
1 'polypeptide(L)'
;MRFNFKKTGNTFSGEPNPGPVPHGEIGGEGEWDRAVRTETESGIPGPVSPRGHLYGNSCGWLDIGGGTKIDLSNVWCLLEAVIDGVDILALSVGPNEPSDVGFTFLSIYDIAILSATRAGILVVQAAGNNGPARATVVSYSPWAIGVAASGTDRVYSTSLLLGNGQKVGGVGMSGPSLGSEFFLHKLVLAKDATKQNETNYNDIPSYIEECQHPEAFDPNIVQNSIVLCSFSQGFLNGTSSLAAIIHTAKQLKFMGFVLIANPNYGDFIAEPIPFRVPGILVPSVSDTQV
;
A
#
# COMPACT_ATOMS: atom_id res chain seq x y z
N MET A 1 15.54 19.68 1.99
CA MET A 1 15.25 21.08 1.64
C MET A 1 13.81 21.39 2.06
N ARG A 2 13.58 22.31 3.00
CA ARG A 2 12.22 22.77 3.37
C ARG A 2 11.89 24.04 2.58
N PHE A 3 10.76 24.06 1.89
CA PHE A 3 10.15 25.29 1.40
C PHE A 3 8.81 25.49 2.12
N ASN A 4 8.74 26.52 2.95
CA ASN A 4 7.51 27.00 3.57
C ASN A 4 6.80 27.95 2.60
N PHE A 5 5.49 27.78 2.40
CA PHE A 5 4.65 28.83 1.83
C PHE A 5 3.49 29.18 2.76
N LYS A 6 3.31 30.48 2.90
CA LYS A 6 2.41 31.20 3.80
C LYS A 6 0.97 31.12 3.29
N LYS A 7 0.04 30.77 4.18
CA LYS A 7 -1.40 30.63 3.95
C LYS A 7 -2.02 31.99 3.53
N THR A 8 -2.76 32.02 2.42
CA THR A 8 -3.77 33.05 2.14
C THR A 8 -5.15 32.40 2.25
N GLY A 9 -6.03 33.06 2.99
CA GLY A 9 -7.29 32.50 3.46
C GLY A 9 -8.36 32.40 2.39
N ASN A 10 -9.29 31.49 2.62
CA ASN A 10 -10.71 31.74 2.45
C ASN A 10 -11.49 30.87 3.43
N THR A 11 -12.31 31.55 4.23
CA THR A 11 -13.34 31.02 5.11
C THR A 11 -14.49 30.46 4.28
N PHE A 12 -14.96 29.25 4.59
CA PHE A 12 -16.34 28.87 4.31
C PHE A 12 -16.93 28.16 5.53
N SER A 13 -17.95 28.80 6.09
CA SER A 13 -18.77 28.43 7.23
C SER A 13 -19.87 27.45 6.81
N GLY A 14 -20.20 26.50 7.67
CA GLY A 14 -21.43 25.72 7.57
C GLY A 14 -21.43 24.46 8.44
N GLU A 15 -21.67 24.62 9.74
CA GLU A 15 -22.19 23.52 10.57
C GLU A 15 -23.63 23.18 10.13
N PRO A 16 -24.04 21.93 10.29
CA PRO A 16 -25.33 21.68 10.89
C PRO A 16 -25.21 20.71 12.09
N ASN A 17 -25.65 21.19 13.26
CA ASN A 17 -26.06 20.34 14.37
C ASN A 17 -27.16 19.36 13.93
N PRO A 18 -27.21 18.17 14.51
CA PRO A 18 -28.49 17.68 15.02
C PRO A 18 -28.39 17.20 16.48
N GLY A 19 -29.51 17.40 17.18
CA GLY A 19 -29.67 17.30 18.63
C GLY A 19 -29.63 15.89 19.24
N PRO A 20 -30.04 15.77 20.52
CA PRO A 20 -29.76 14.60 21.36
C PRO A 20 -30.81 13.51 21.19
N VAL A 21 -30.39 12.24 21.22
CA VAL A 21 -31.31 11.09 21.33
C VAL A 21 -30.60 9.91 22.04
N PRO A 22 -31.33 8.99 22.68
CA PRO A 22 -31.39 8.87 24.13
C PRO A 22 -30.72 7.61 24.68
N HIS A 23 -30.50 7.58 26.00
CA HIS A 23 -30.11 6.39 26.75
C HIS A 23 -31.11 5.23 26.55
N GLY A 24 -30.60 4.08 26.13
CA GLY A 24 -31.28 2.79 26.14
C GLY A 24 -30.26 1.71 26.46
N GLU A 25 -30.46 1.02 27.58
CA GLU A 25 -29.57 0.02 28.14
C GLU A 25 -30.13 -1.39 27.85
N ILE A 26 -29.20 -2.37 27.84
CA ILE A 26 -29.35 -3.83 28.04
C ILE A 26 -29.80 -4.73 26.85
N GLY A 27 -28.86 -5.57 26.38
CA GLY A 27 -29.02 -7.04 26.42
C GLY A 27 -28.91 -7.85 25.11
N GLY A 28 -27.97 -8.81 25.07
CA GLY A 28 -28.12 -10.08 24.35
C GLY A 28 -27.13 -10.37 23.23
N GLU A 29 -26.40 -11.48 23.38
CA GLU A 29 -25.41 -12.09 22.47
C GLU A 29 -25.85 -12.13 21.00
N GLY A 30 -24.98 -11.70 20.06
CA GLY A 30 -25.17 -11.92 18.61
C GLY A 30 -24.70 -10.81 17.63
N GLU A 31 -23.78 -9.93 17.99
CA GLU A 31 -23.67 -8.59 17.38
C GLU A 31 -22.39 -8.31 16.55
N TRP A 32 -21.98 -9.20 15.64
CA TRP A 32 -20.79 -8.98 14.77
C TRP A 32 -21.03 -9.05 13.25
N ASP A 33 -22.25 -9.38 12.80
CA ASP A 33 -22.40 -10.02 11.48
C ASP A 33 -22.45 -9.10 10.25
N ARG A 34 -22.28 -7.78 10.36
CA ARG A 34 -22.63 -6.86 9.25
C ARG A 34 -21.70 -5.67 9.14
N ALA A 35 -21.30 -5.21 7.93
CA ALA A 35 -20.54 -3.96 7.83
C ALA A 35 -20.64 -3.10 6.53
N VAL A 36 -20.37 -1.77 6.63
CA VAL A 36 -20.37 -0.77 5.53
C VAL A 36 -19.19 0.20 5.58
N ARG A 37 -18.66 0.65 4.44
CA ARG A 37 -17.49 1.57 4.34
C ARG A 37 -17.90 3.02 4.05
N THR A 38 -17.22 4.00 4.66
CA THR A 38 -17.44 5.45 4.39
C THR A 38 -16.20 6.19 3.88
N GLU A 39 -16.47 7.05 2.89
CA GLU A 39 -15.73 8.04 2.05
C GLU A 39 -14.22 8.33 2.20
N THR A 40 -13.62 8.74 1.07
CA THR A 40 -12.29 9.36 0.94
C THR A 40 -12.43 10.80 0.43
N GLU A 41 -11.76 11.77 1.05
CA GLU A 41 -11.67 13.15 0.55
C GLU A 41 -10.99 13.22 -0.84
N SER A 42 -11.48 14.09 -1.72
CA SER A 42 -10.93 14.28 -3.07
C SER A 42 -10.27 15.66 -3.21
N GLY A 43 -9.06 15.67 -3.80
CA GLY A 43 -8.31 16.88 -4.13
C GLY A 43 -7.61 16.73 -5.48
N ILE A 44 -7.35 17.84 -6.17
CA ILE A 44 -6.67 17.82 -7.48
C ILE A 44 -5.17 17.59 -7.24
N PRO A 45 -4.58 16.49 -7.74
CA PRO A 45 -3.14 16.28 -7.65
C PRO A 45 -2.41 17.28 -8.55
N GLY A 46 -1.33 17.88 -8.03
CA GLY A 46 -0.46 18.79 -8.78
C GLY A 46 1.01 18.33 -8.71
N PRO A 47 1.78 18.43 -9.80
CA PRO A 47 3.20 18.11 -9.79
C PRO A 47 4.01 19.21 -9.09
N VAL A 48 5.25 18.88 -8.69
CA VAL A 48 6.17 19.85 -8.07
C VAL A 48 6.51 21.01 -9.00
N SER A 49 6.55 20.78 -10.33
CA SER A 49 6.73 21.81 -11.35
C SER A 49 5.56 21.79 -12.36
N PRO A 50 4.49 22.58 -12.12
CA PRO A 50 3.31 22.61 -13.00
C PRO A 50 3.55 23.18 -14.40
N ARG A 51 4.67 23.87 -14.62
CA ARG A 51 5.04 24.49 -15.91
C ARG A 51 6.25 23.83 -16.57
N GLY A 52 6.81 22.77 -15.97
CA GLY A 52 7.90 22.02 -16.59
C GLY A 52 7.39 21.26 -17.81
N HIS A 53 8.22 21.18 -18.85
CA HIS A 53 7.97 20.28 -19.97
C HIS A 53 8.50 18.88 -19.61
N LEU A 54 7.69 17.86 -19.82
CA LEU A 54 8.08 16.47 -19.61
C LEU A 54 8.63 15.89 -20.90
N TYR A 55 9.83 15.34 -20.82
CA TYR A 55 10.41 14.52 -21.87
C TYR A 55 10.39 13.07 -21.41
N GLY A 56 9.68 12.21 -22.14
CA GLY A 56 9.45 10.82 -21.77
C GLY A 56 10.17 9.86 -22.72
N ASN A 57 11.28 9.29 -22.27
CA ASN A 57 11.96 8.20 -22.96
C ASN A 57 11.57 6.86 -22.31
N SER A 58 10.88 6.00 -23.05
CA SER A 58 10.50 4.66 -22.57
C SER A 58 11.60 3.65 -22.90
N CYS A 59 12.55 3.48 -21.99
CA CYS A 59 13.70 2.62 -22.21
C CYS A 59 13.92 1.67 -21.04
N GLY A 60 13.51 0.41 -21.27
CA GLY A 60 13.56 -0.68 -20.31
C GLY A 60 12.21 -0.92 -19.65
N TRP A 61 11.55 -2.01 -20.06
CA TRP A 61 10.49 -2.63 -19.27
C TRP A 61 11.11 -3.54 -18.22
N LEU A 62 10.49 -3.54 -17.05
CA LEU A 62 10.58 -4.49 -15.94
C LEU A 62 10.85 -5.94 -16.41
N ASP A 63 11.99 -6.52 -16.04
CA ASP A 63 12.10 -7.98 -15.91
C ASP A 63 11.09 -8.40 -14.83
N ILE A 64 10.18 -9.31 -15.18
CA ILE A 64 9.11 -9.83 -14.30
C ILE A 64 9.79 -10.67 -13.19
N GLY A 65 10.33 -9.97 -12.19
CA GLY A 65 11.18 -10.53 -11.15
C GLY A 65 11.63 -9.52 -10.08
N GLY A 66 10.96 -8.37 -9.96
CA GLY A 66 11.08 -7.50 -8.77
C GLY A 66 12.35 -6.64 -8.66
N GLY A 67 13.03 -6.33 -9.77
CA GLY A 67 14.11 -5.34 -9.77
C GLY A 67 14.30 -4.71 -11.15
N THR A 68 14.51 -3.40 -11.20
CA THR A 68 14.99 -2.75 -12.43
C THR A 68 16.48 -3.02 -12.56
N LYS A 69 16.88 -3.96 -13.40
CA LYS A 69 18.30 -4.14 -13.71
C LYS A 69 18.76 -2.98 -14.58
N ILE A 70 19.83 -2.33 -14.17
CA ILE A 70 20.54 -1.40 -15.03
C ILE A 70 21.18 -2.20 -16.17
N ASP A 71 20.76 -1.91 -17.39
CA ASP A 71 21.33 -2.46 -18.59
C ASP A 71 21.77 -1.36 -19.57
N LEU A 72 22.21 -1.78 -20.76
CA LEU A 72 22.66 -0.87 -21.80
C LEU A 72 21.52 0.01 -22.35
N SER A 73 20.25 -0.40 -22.23
CA SER A 73 19.11 0.40 -22.66
C SER A 73 18.90 1.61 -21.74
N ASN A 74 19.10 1.46 -20.43
CA ASN A 74 19.04 2.58 -19.50
C ASN A 74 20.17 3.58 -19.76
N VAL A 75 21.38 3.08 -20.05
CA VAL A 75 22.53 3.93 -20.41
C VAL A 75 22.25 4.70 -21.70
N TRP A 76 21.75 4.01 -22.73
CA TRP A 76 21.40 4.63 -24.01
C TRP A 76 20.44 5.80 -23.83
N CYS A 77 19.36 5.60 -23.07
CA CYS A 77 18.33 6.63 -22.96
C CYS A 77 18.69 7.79 -22.03
N LEU A 78 19.60 7.55 -21.08
CA LEU A 78 20.26 8.64 -20.39
C LEU A 78 21.02 9.52 -21.38
N LEU A 79 21.82 8.91 -22.26
CA LEU A 79 22.59 9.66 -23.27
C LEU A 79 21.69 10.35 -24.32
N GLU A 80 20.61 9.73 -24.76
CA GLU A 80 19.63 10.39 -25.64
C GLU A 80 19.04 11.63 -24.97
N ALA A 81 18.59 11.52 -23.71
CA ALA A 81 18.07 12.68 -22.99
C ALA A 81 19.10 13.81 -22.83
N VAL A 82 20.40 13.47 -22.72
CA VAL A 82 21.48 14.46 -22.74
C VAL A 82 21.57 15.16 -24.10
N ILE A 83 21.51 14.40 -25.19
CA ILE A 83 21.54 14.94 -26.57
C ILE A 83 20.32 15.83 -26.82
N ASP A 84 19.16 15.44 -26.29
CA ASP A 84 17.90 16.19 -26.40
C ASP A 84 17.88 17.46 -25.52
N GLY A 85 18.90 17.66 -24.69
CA GLY A 85 19.13 18.91 -23.96
C GLY A 85 18.18 19.12 -22.77
N VAL A 86 17.81 18.05 -22.05
CA VAL A 86 16.98 18.17 -20.85
C VAL A 86 17.71 18.93 -19.73
N ASP A 87 16.98 19.69 -18.92
CA ASP A 87 17.56 20.43 -17.79
C ASP A 87 17.80 19.54 -16.55
N ILE A 88 16.93 18.54 -16.34
CA ILE A 88 16.94 17.65 -15.18
C ILE A 88 16.68 16.21 -15.62
N LEU A 89 17.50 15.28 -15.13
CA LEU A 89 17.29 13.83 -15.26
C LEU A 89 16.80 13.26 -13.93
N ALA A 90 15.57 12.73 -13.92
CA ALA A 90 14.98 12.06 -12.77
C ALA A 90 15.01 10.54 -12.96
N LEU A 91 15.89 9.87 -12.21
CA LEU A 91 16.18 8.45 -12.34
C LEU A 91 15.60 7.67 -11.15
N SER A 92 14.44 7.05 -11.34
CA SER A 92 13.86 6.11 -10.37
C SER A 92 14.34 4.67 -10.62
N VAL A 93 15.62 4.54 -10.93
CA VAL A 93 16.27 3.28 -11.34
C VAL A 93 17.71 3.27 -10.81
N GLY A 94 18.21 2.08 -10.46
CA GLY A 94 19.55 1.91 -9.93
C GLY A 94 19.93 0.43 -9.84
N PRO A 95 21.18 0.13 -9.45
CA PRO A 95 21.61 -1.24 -9.17
C PRO A 95 20.70 -1.90 -8.11
N ASN A 96 20.50 -3.22 -8.22
CA ASN A 96 19.68 -3.95 -7.25
C ASN A 96 20.36 -4.08 -5.89
N GLU A 97 21.69 -4.14 -5.85
CA GLU A 97 22.47 -4.34 -4.63
C GLU A 97 23.71 -3.44 -4.64
N PRO A 98 24.24 -3.11 -3.44
CA PRO A 98 25.58 -2.56 -3.30
C PRO A 98 26.61 -3.36 -4.07
N SER A 99 27.57 -2.66 -4.67
CA SER A 99 28.71 -3.33 -5.30
C SER A 99 29.65 -3.92 -4.25
N ASP A 100 29.94 -5.22 -4.35
CA ASP A 100 30.93 -5.91 -3.53
C ASP A 100 32.38 -5.49 -3.84
N VAL A 101 32.60 -4.90 -5.02
CA VAL A 101 33.90 -4.34 -5.40
C VAL A 101 34.02 -2.91 -4.87
N GLY A 102 35.18 -2.58 -4.29
CA GLY A 102 35.43 -1.31 -3.59
C GLY A 102 35.33 -0.03 -4.43
N PHE A 103 34.95 -0.11 -5.71
CA PHE A 103 34.64 1.03 -6.57
C PHE A 103 33.16 0.98 -6.96
N THR A 104 32.35 1.84 -6.33
CA THR A 104 30.88 1.83 -6.46
C THR A 104 30.32 2.83 -7.47
N PHE A 105 31.19 3.62 -8.13
CA PHE A 105 30.81 4.76 -8.98
C PHE A 105 31.52 4.77 -10.35
N LEU A 106 32.04 3.62 -10.79
CA LEU A 106 32.73 3.46 -12.09
C LEU A 106 32.00 2.49 -13.03
N SER A 107 30.73 2.17 -12.74
CA SER A 107 29.92 1.41 -13.68
C SER A 107 29.68 2.25 -14.95
N ILE A 108 29.36 1.59 -16.06
CA ILE A 108 28.97 2.27 -17.30
C ILE A 108 27.80 3.25 -17.08
N TYR A 109 26.92 2.93 -16.14
CA TYR A 109 25.79 3.77 -15.75
C TYR A 109 26.25 5.03 -15.01
N ASP A 110 27.15 4.90 -14.04
CA ASP A 110 27.70 6.04 -13.32
C ASP A 110 28.49 6.98 -14.25
N ILE A 111 29.23 6.42 -15.22
CA ILE A 111 29.96 7.19 -16.24
C ILE A 111 28.99 7.96 -17.16
N ALA A 112 27.85 7.38 -17.49
CA ALA A 112 26.80 8.06 -18.25
C ALA A 112 26.20 9.22 -17.45
N ILE A 113 25.90 9.00 -16.16
CA ILE A 113 25.47 10.06 -15.23
C ILE A 113 26.53 11.17 -15.15
N LEU A 114 27.82 10.84 -15.05
CA LEU A 114 28.90 11.84 -15.04
C LEU A 114 28.91 12.68 -16.32
N SER A 115 28.67 12.04 -17.46
CA SER A 115 28.62 12.72 -18.76
C SER A 115 27.44 13.69 -18.83
N ALA A 116 26.27 13.32 -18.29
CA ALA A 116 25.14 14.22 -18.15
C ALA A 116 25.44 15.41 -17.23
N THR A 117 26.01 15.16 -16.04
CA THR A 117 26.37 16.23 -15.12
C THR A 117 27.40 17.19 -15.74
N ARG A 118 28.34 16.68 -16.54
CA ARG A 118 29.30 17.51 -17.30
C ARG A 118 28.64 18.35 -18.39
N ALA A 119 27.54 17.89 -18.97
CA ALA A 119 26.74 18.66 -19.92
C ALA A 119 25.89 19.75 -19.24
N GLY A 120 25.98 19.91 -17.92
CA GLY A 120 25.23 20.91 -17.15
C GLY A 120 23.85 20.43 -16.68
N ILE A 121 23.56 19.14 -16.83
CA ILE A 121 22.26 18.55 -16.49
C ILE A 121 22.26 18.09 -15.04
N LEU A 122 21.23 18.47 -14.28
CA LEU A 122 21.07 18.01 -12.89
C LEU A 122 20.54 16.58 -12.87
N VAL A 123 21.27 15.66 -12.21
CA VAL A 123 20.82 14.26 -12.06
C VAL A 123 20.34 13.99 -10.64
N VAL A 124 19.11 13.49 -10.51
CA VAL A 124 18.54 13.00 -9.25
C VAL A 124 18.23 11.51 -9.37
N GLN A 125 18.68 10.71 -8.40
CA GLN A 125 18.58 9.24 -8.43
C GLN A 125 17.96 8.71 -7.13
N ALA A 126 17.08 7.71 -7.24
CA ALA A 126 16.55 7.02 -6.06
C ALA A 126 17.64 6.26 -5.29
N ALA A 127 17.63 6.35 -3.96
CA ALA A 127 18.61 5.69 -3.09
C ALA A 127 18.45 4.16 -3.01
N GLY A 128 17.29 3.61 -3.39
CA GLY A 128 16.95 2.19 -3.31
C GLY A 128 15.95 1.85 -2.19
N ASN A 129 15.31 0.67 -2.32
CA ASN A 129 14.23 0.23 -1.42
C ASN A 129 14.64 -0.93 -0.49
N ASN A 130 15.92 -1.35 -0.50
CA ASN A 130 16.41 -2.50 0.29
C ASN A 130 16.74 -2.16 1.75
N GLY A 131 16.26 -1.02 2.26
CA GLY A 131 16.36 -0.70 3.69
C GLY A 131 15.58 -1.70 4.56
N PRO A 132 15.69 -1.62 5.89
CA PRO A 132 16.36 -0.57 6.69
C PRO A 132 17.77 -0.94 7.14
N ALA A 133 18.30 -2.10 6.71
CA ALA A 133 19.62 -2.54 7.10
C ALA A 133 20.71 -1.52 6.68
N ARG A 134 21.82 -1.49 7.43
CA ARG A 134 22.94 -0.58 7.12
C ARG A 134 23.53 -0.89 5.75
N ALA A 135 24.07 0.14 5.09
CA ALA A 135 24.78 0.04 3.81
C ALA A 135 23.95 -0.54 2.64
N THR A 136 22.65 -0.20 2.58
CA THR A 136 21.70 -0.67 1.54
C THR A 136 21.42 0.36 0.44
N VAL A 137 21.98 1.58 0.54
CA VAL A 137 21.87 2.62 -0.49
C VAL A 137 22.58 2.16 -1.76
N VAL A 138 21.99 2.35 -2.94
CA VAL A 138 22.55 1.95 -4.25
C VAL A 138 22.85 3.13 -5.19
N SER A 139 22.60 4.37 -4.75
CA SER A 139 22.98 5.61 -5.46
C SER A 139 24.31 6.13 -4.93
N TYR A 140 25.42 5.74 -5.54
CA TYR A 140 26.78 6.08 -5.07
C TYR A 140 27.46 7.22 -5.82
N SER A 141 27.03 7.52 -7.04
CA SER A 141 27.62 8.53 -7.91
C SER A 141 27.74 9.89 -7.18
N PRO A 142 28.96 10.41 -6.92
CA PRO A 142 29.14 11.69 -6.23
C PRO A 142 28.57 12.90 -6.98
N TRP A 143 28.33 12.72 -8.29
CA TRP A 143 27.78 13.72 -9.22
C TRP A 143 26.27 13.59 -9.42
N ALA A 144 25.60 12.71 -8.67
CA ALA A 144 24.14 12.59 -8.62
C ALA A 144 23.61 12.92 -7.22
N ILE A 145 22.39 13.44 -7.14
CA ILE A 145 21.69 13.60 -5.87
C ILE A 145 20.93 12.32 -5.56
N GLY A 146 21.40 11.57 -4.56
CA GLY A 146 20.69 10.42 -4.02
C GLY A 146 19.50 10.85 -3.16
N VAL A 147 18.30 10.35 -3.47
CA VAL A 147 17.04 10.72 -2.81
C VAL A 147 16.46 9.52 -2.08
N ALA A 148 16.25 9.67 -0.77
CA ALA A 148 15.55 8.69 0.08
C ALA A 148 14.04 8.97 0.11
N ALA A 149 13.25 7.94 0.44
CA ALA A 149 11.82 8.08 0.65
C ALA A 149 11.50 8.46 2.10
N SER A 150 10.44 9.26 2.28
CA SER A 150 9.86 9.57 3.58
C SER A 150 8.34 9.62 3.50
N GLY A 151 7.66 9.35 4.62
CA GLY A 151 6.21 9.53 4.72
C GLY A 151 5.77 10.99 4.61
N THR A 152 4.52 11.20 4.23
CA THR A 152 3.83 12.50 4.29
C THR A 152 2.84 12.52 5.45
N ASP A 153 2.26 13.67 5.76
CA ASP A 153 1.13 13.82 6.69
C ASP A 153 -0.20 13.27 6.13
N ARG A 154 -0.25 12.93 4.84
CA ARG A 154 -1.42 12.32 4.21
C ARG A 154 -1.69 10.92 4.78
N VAL A 155 -2.92 10.71 5.24
CA VAL A 155 -3.43 9.41 5.69
C VAL A 155 -4.62 9.02 4.82
N TYR A 156 -4.63 7.79 4.30
CA TYR A 156 -5.77 7.23 3.56
C TYR A 156 -6.67 6.48 4.54
N SER A 157 -7.37 7.26 5.36
CA SER A 157 -8.29 6.74 6.35
C SER A 157 -9.50 6.12 5.68
N THR A 158 -9.91 4.98 6.20
CA THR A 158 -11.16 4.30 5.85
C THR A 158 -11.79 3.82 7.15
N SER A 159 -13.08 3.51 7.11
CA SER A 159 -13.77 2.97 8.26
C SER A 159 -14.73 1.86 7.86
N LEU A 160 -14.97 0.98 8.81
CA LEU A 160 -15.91 -0.13 8.73
C LEU A 160 -16.99 0.11 9.80
N LEU A 161 -18.22 0.36 9.37
CA LEU A 161 -19.39 0.48 10.24
C LEU A 161 -19.98 -0.91 10.43
N LEU A 162 -19.98 -1.44 11.65
CA LEU A 162 -20.51 -2.74 12.00
C LEU A 162 -22.04 -2.73 12.15
N GLY A 163 -22.66 -3.90 12.19
CA GLY A 163 -24.11 -4.08 12.31
C GLY A 163 -24.68 -3.60 13.65
N ASN A 164 -23.84 -3.52 14.67
CA ASN A 164 -24.12 -2.95 16.00
C ASN A 164 -23.96 -1.42 16.04
N GLY A 165 -23.64 -0.78 14.91
CA GLY A 165 -23.41 0.66 14.81
C GLY A 165 -22.01 1.12 15.24
N GLN A 166 -21.14 0.22 15.71
CA GLN A 166 -19.75 0.58 16.01
C GLN A 166 -18.98 0.86 14.73
N LYS A 167 -18.03 1.81 14.81
CA LYS A 167 -17.20 2.22 13.67
C LYS A 167 -15.74 1.90 13.96
N VAL A 168 -15.17 0.97 13.20
CA VAL A 168 -13.75 0.59 13.27
C VAL A 168 -12.97 1.42 12.25
N GLY A 169 -11.95 2.12 12.72
CA GLY A 169 -11.02 2.88 11.88
C GLY A 169 -9.95 1.99 11.27
N GLY A 170 -9.44 2.38 10.10
CA GLY A 170 -8.32 1.70 9.47
C GLY A 170 -7.78 2.47 8.28
N VAL A 171 -6.92 1.82 7.50
CA VAL A 171 -6.34 2.38 6.28
C VAL A 171 -6.68 1.53 5.08
N GLY A 172 -6.84 2.16 3.92
CA GLY A 172 -7.19 1.43 2.70
C GLY A 172 -7.56 2.33 1.53
N MET A 173 -7.07 1.98 0.36
CA MET A 173 -7.30 2.69 -0.90
C MET A 173 -8.11 1.85 -1.90
N SER A 174 -9.27 1.33 -1.51
CA SER A 174 -10.23 0.77 -2.46
C SER A 174 -11.25 1.83 -2.90
N GLY A 175 -11.92 1.64 -4.04
CA GLY A 175 -13.03 2.52 -4.46
C GLY A 175 -14.20 2.49 -3.46
N PRO A 176 -15.08 3.50 -3.44
CA PRO A 176 -16.25 3.49 -2.56
C PRO A 176 -17.13 2.27 -2.86
N SER A 177 -17.77 1.71 -1.83
CA SER A 177 -18.85 0.74 -2.03
C SER A 177 -20.01 1.46 -2.72
N LEU A 178 -20.18 1.21 -4.01
CA LEU A 178 -21.26 1.78 -4.82
C LEU A 178 -22.62 1.22 -4.38
N GLY A 179 -23.48 2.06 -3.83
CA GLY A 179 -24.87 1.74 -3.52
C GLY A 179 -25.49 2.77 -2.57
N SER A 180 -26.60 3.38 -2.96
CA SER A 180 -27.34 4.41 -2.22
C SER A 180 -28.15 3.89 -1.03
N GLU A 181 -27.84 2.69 -0.53
CA GLU A 181 -28.36 2.15 0.71
C GLU A 181 -27.22 1.35 1.35
N PHE A 182 -27.06 1.48 2.67
CA PHE A 182 -26.07 0.77 3.48
C PHE A 182 -26.34 -0.75 3.42
N PHE A 183 -25.95 -1.42 2.33
CA PHE A 183 -26.06 -2.87 2.21
C PHE A 183 -25.08 -3.51 3.17
N LEU A 184 -25.65 -4.04 4.25
CA LEU A 184 -24.90 -4.78 5.24
C LEU A 184 -24.49 -6.14 4.67
N HIS A 185 -23.19 -6.33 4.48
CA HIS A 185 -22.63 -7.63 4.07
C HIS A 185 -22.32 -8.49 5.28
N LYS A 186 -22.50 -9.81 5.15
CA LYS A 186 -22.12 -10.78 6.19
C LYS A 186 -20.64 -10.60 6.53
N LEU A 187 -20.29 -10.44 7.81
CA LEU A 187 -18.91 -10.53 8.28
C LEU A 187 -18.60 -11.98 8.63
N VAL A 188 -17.47 -12.49 8.14
CA VAL A 188 -17.09 -13.89 8.33
C VAL A 188 -15.64 -13.94 8.81
N LEU A 189 -15.42 -14.57 9.96
CA LEU A 189 -14.07 -14.84 10.43
C LEU A 189 -13.46 -15.98 9.61
N ALA A 190 -12.23 -15.80 9.14
CA ALA A 190 -11.58 -16.78 8.26
C ALA A 190 -11.55 -18.20 8.85
N LYS A 191 -11.33 -18.33 10.16
CA LYS A 191 -11.31 -19.62 10.87
C LYS A 191 -12.65 -20.36 10.87
N ASP A 192 -13.76 -19.63 10.70
CA ASP A 192 -15.13 -20.18 10.72
C ASP A 192 -15.62 -20.54 9.31
N ALA A 193 -14.83 -20.23 8.28
CA ALA A 193 -15.18 -20.42 6.87
C ALA A 193 -14.42 -21.55 6.19
N THR A 194 -13.83 -22.44 6.97
CA THR A 194 -12.97 -23.52 6.51
C THR A 194 -13.79 -24.66 5.91
N LYS A 195 -13.27 -25.33 4.87
CA LYS A 195 -13.91 -26.56 4.38
C LYS A 195 -13.78 -27.64 5.43
N GLN A 196 -14.91 -28.14 5.94
CA GLN A 196 -14.91 -29.35 6.75
C GLN A 196 -14.74 -30.57 5.84
N ASN A 197 -13.49 -30.93 5.55
CA ASN A 197 -13.16 -32.28 5.12
C ASN A 197 -12.78 -33.09 6.38
N GLU A 198 -13.35 -34.28 6.54
CA GLU A 198 -13.40 -35.13 7.74
C GLU A 198 -12.05 -35.63 8.32
N THR A 199 -11.08 -34.77 8.61
CA THR A 199 -9.90 -35.18 9.37
C THR A 199 -9.49 -34.10 10.37
N ASN A 200 -9.84 -34.35 11.64
CA ASN A 200 -9.35 -33.70 12.85
C ASN A 200 -9.45 -32.16 12.93
N TYR A 201 -10.37 -31.72 13.79
CA TYR A 201 -10.52 -30.35 14.31
C TYR A 201 -9.21 -29.69 14.82
N ASN A 202 -8.14 -30.47 15.03
CA ASN A 202 -6.85 -30.01 15.54
C ASN A 202 -5.83 -29.60 14.46
N ASP A 203 -6.16 -29.77 13.17
CA ASP A 203 -5.31 -29.38 12.04
C ASP A 203 -5.90 -28.20 11.25
N ILE A 204 -6.66 -27.29 11.91
CA ILE A 204 -6.93 -25.98 11.29
C ILE A 204 -5.58 -25.26 11.19
N PRO A 205 -5.02 -25.10 10.00
CA PRO A 205 -3.67 -24.61 9.90
C PRO A 205 -3.67 -23.13 10.28
N SER A 206 -2.70 -22.71 11.09
CA SER A 206 -2.57 -21.31 11.53
C SER A 206 -2.56 -20.30 10.38
N TYR A 207 -2.22 -20.74 9.16
CA TYR A 207 -2.25 -19.94 7.95
C TYR A 207 -3.66 -19.58 7.45
N ILE A 208 -4.73 -20.23 7.93
CA ILE A 208 -6.08 -20.00 7.38
C ILE A 208 -6.59 -18.60 7.69
N GLU A 209 -6.23 -18.09 8.88
CA GLU A 209 -6.58 -16.74 9.30
C GLU A 209 -5.91 -15.69 8.41
N GLU A 210 -4.83 -16.03 7.72
CA GLU A 210 -4.12 -15.11 6.84
C GLU A 210 -4.82 -14.91 5.48
N CYS A 211 -5.85 -15.71 5.16
CA CYS A 211 -6.61 -15.66 3.90
C CYS A 211 -5.77 -15.84 2.61
N GLN A 212 -4.64 -16.55 2.69
CA GLN A 212 -3.71 -16.70 1.55
C GLN A 212 -4.15 -17.77 0.55
N HIS A 213 -4.91 -18.77 1.02
CA HIS A 213 -5.16 -20.02 0.30
C HIS A 213 -6.66 -20.21 -0.02
N PRO A 214 -7.10 -19.99 -1.27
CA PRO A 214 -8.50 -20.10 -1.65
C PRO A 214 -9.06 -21.52 -1.51
N GLU A 215 -8.22 -22.54 -1.66
CA GLU A 215 -8.56 -23.94 -1.48
C GLU A 215 -9.08 -24.27 -0.08
N ALA A 216 -8.64 -23.52 0.94
CA ALA A 216 -8.93 -23.77 2.34
C ALA A 216 -10.34 -23.33 2.78
N PHE A 217 -10.97 -22.42 2.03
CA PHE A 217 -12.28 -21.85 2.35
C PHE A 217 -13.43 -22.59 1.68
N ASP A 218 -14.56 -22.71 2.37
CA ASP A 218 -15.84 -23.12 1.77
C ASP A 218 -16.43 -21.96 0.96
N PRO A 219 -16.52 -22.08 -0.37
CA PRO A 219 -17.05 -21.02 -1.23
C PRO A 219 -18.45 -20.57 -0.85
N ASN A 220 -19.29 -21.45 -0.27
CA ASN A 220 -20.67 -21.12 0.09
C ASN A 220 -20.74 -20.17 1.29
N ILE A 221 -19.73 -20.17 2.16
CA ILE A 221 -19.68 -19.33 3.37
C ILE A 221 -19.08 -17.95 3.04
N VAL A 222 -18.05 -17.92 2.20
CA VAL A 222 -17.25 -16.72 1.91
C VAL A 222 -17.74 -15.92 0.70
N GLN A 223 -18.54 -16.53 -0.18
CA GLN A 223 -19.09 -15.82 -1.31
C GLN A 223 -20.04 -14.71 -0.83
N ASN A 224 -19.93 -13.53 -1.43
CA ASN A 224 -20.75 -12.36 -1.11
C ASN A 224 -20.64 -11.87 0.35
N SER A 225 -19.55 -12.21 1.06
CA SER A 225 -19.28 -11.75 2.43
C SER A 225 -18.02 -10.89 2.53
N ILE A 226 -17.87 -10.22 3.67
CA ILE A 226 -16.63 -9.56 4.07
C ILE A 226 -15.87 -10.54 4.95
N VAL A 227 -14.65 -10.90 4.56
CA VAL A 227 -13.85 -11.89 5.30
C VAL A 227 -12.81 -11.21 6.17
N LEU A 228 -12.75 -11.58 7.44
CA LEU A 228 -11.80 -11.09 8.43
C LEU A 228 -10.55 -11.98 8.43
N CYS A 229 -9.42 -11.37 8.10
CA CYS A 229 -8.09 -11.97 8.01
C CYS A 229 -7.19 -11.40 9.10
N SER A 230 -6.27 -12.21 9.63
CA SER A 230 -5.40 -11.90 10.75
C SER A 230 -3.96 -11.76 10.29
N PHE A 231 -3.27 -10.73 10.79
CA PHE A 231 -1.84 -10.57 10.61
C PHE A 231 -1.07 -11.63 11.42
N SER A 232 0.02 -12.14 10.87
CA SER A 232 0.77 -13.25 11.45
C SER A 232 2.26 -13.21 11.09
N GLN A 233 3.01 -14.21 11.57
CA GLN A 233 4.40 -14.46 11.17
C GLN A 233 4.59 -14.58 9.65
N GLY A 234 3.59 -15.08 8.91
CA GLY A 234 3.69 -15.27 7.46
C GLY A 234 3.93 -13.95 6.71
N PHE A 235 3.33 -12.86 7.19
CA PHE A 235 3.54 -11.52 6.63
C PHE A 235 4.94 -10.98 6.96
N LEU A 236 5.46 -11.27 8.16
CA LEU A 236 6.82 -10.87 8.56
C LEU A 236 7.89 -11.61 7.76
N ASN A 237 7.65 -12.88 7.46
CA ASN A 237 8.58 -13.73 6.70
C ASN A 237 8.42 -13.59 5.18
N GLY A 238 7.45 -12.80 4.70
CA GLY A 238 7.17 -12.62 3.28
C GLY A 238 6.54 -13.82 2.58
N THR A 239 6.09 -14.84 3.33
CA THR A 239 5.33 -15.97 2.77
C THR A 239 3.88 -15.60 2.50
N SER A 240 3.39 -14.56 3.17
CA SER A 240 2.01 -14.09 3.11
C SER A 240 1.99 -12.64 2.66
N SER A 241 1.04 -12.30 1.80
CA SER A 241 0.98 -10.97 1.21
C SER A 241 -0.45 -10.49 1.03
N LEU A 242 -0.61 -9.18 0.99
CA LEU A 242 -1.89 -8.56 0.68
C LEU A 242 -2.35 -8.88 -0.75
N ALA A 243 -1.40 -9.04 -1.68
CA ALA A 243 -1.69 -9.45 -3.06
C ALA A 243 -2.33 -10.84 -3.11
N ALA A 244 -1.86 -11.78 -2.29
CA ALA A 244 -2.44 -13.11 -2.17
C ALA A 244 -3.83 -13.08 -1.52
N ILE A 245 -4.08 -12.25 -0.49
CA ILE A 245 -5.45 -12.03 0.04
C ILE A 245 -6.39 -11.55 -1.08
N ILE A 246 -5.96 -10.55 -1.85
CA ILE A 246 -6.77 -9.99 -2.94
C ILE A 246 -7.03 -11.05 -4.03
N HIS A 247 -6.05 -11.91 -4.30
CA HIS A 247 -6.22 -13.02 -5.22
C HIS A 247 -7.27 -14.02 -4.72
N THR A 248 -7.16 -14.46 -3.46
CA THR A 248 -8.15 -15.32 -2.78
C THR A 248 -9.55 -14.69 -2.83
N ALA A 249 -9.65 -13.41 -2.47
CA ALA A 249 -10.89 -12.67 -2.44
C ALA A 249 -11.56 -12.59 -3.82
N LYS A 250 -10.78 -12.41 -4.89
CA LYS A 250 -11.30 -12.44 -6.27
C LYS A 250 -11.77 -13.83 -6.67
N GLN A 251 -10.99 -14.86 -6.37
CA GLN A 251 -11.34 -16.23 -6.74
C GLN A 251 -12.62 -16.72 -6.06
N LEU A 252 -12.78 -16.39 -4.79
CA LEU A 252 -13.91 -16.81 -3.96
C LEU A 252 -15.06 -15.79 -3.93
N LYS A 253 -14.91 -14.66 -4.65
CA LYS A 253 -15.92 -13.60 -4.78
C LYS A 253 -16.33 -13.00 -3.43
N PHE A 254 -15.35 -12.60 -2.64
CA PHE A 254 -15.61 -11.79 -1.45
C PHE A 254 -16.17 -10.43 -1.87
N MET A 255 -17.11 -9.88 -1.09
CA MET A 255 -17.50 -8.47 -1.24
C MET A 255 -16.42 -7.54 -0.73
N GLY A 256 -15.66 -7.99 0.27
CA GLY A 256 -14.49 -7.30 0.76
C GLY A 256 -13.68 -8.14 1.73
N PHE A 257 -12.59 -7.57 2.23
CA PHE A 257 -11.79 -8.18 3.27
C PHE A 257 -11.36 -7.16 4.32
N VAL A 258 -11.05 -7.65 5.50
CA VAL A 258 -10.46 -6.86 6.59
C VAL A 258 -9.18 -7.57 7.00
N LEU A 259 -8.04 -6.89 7.00
CA LEU A 259 -6.81 -7.43 7.61
C LEU A 259 -6.60 -6.74 8.96
N ILE A 260 -6.67 -7.50 10.05
CA ILE A 260 -6.53 -6.99 11.41
C ILE A 260 -5.17 -7.32 12.02
N ALA A 261 -4.68 -6.44 12.89
CA ALA A 261 -3.50 -6.71 13.70
C ALA A 261 -3.81 -7.82 14.70
N ASN A 262 -2.82 -8.67 14.96
CA ASN A 262 -2.98 -9.79 15.87
C ASN A 262 -2.19 -9.50 17.15
N PRO A 263 -2.81 -9.56 18.35
CA PRO A 263 -2.12 -9.28 19.62
C PRO A 263 -0.83 -10.09 19.84
N ASN A 264 -0.72 -11.28 19.26
CA ASN A 264 0.47 -12.12 19.37
C ASN A 264 1.66 -11.63 18.53
N TYR A 265 1.40 -10.82 17.50
CA TYR A 265 2.40 -10.30 16.56
C TYR A 265 2.55 -8.77 16.62
N GLY A 266 1.62 -8.09 17.27
CA GLY A 266 1.62 -6.64 17.43
C GLY A 266 1.06 -5.88 16.24
N ASP A 267 1.34 -4.58 16.22
CA ASP A 267 0.93 -3.66 15.17
C ASP A 267 1.73 -3.92 13.88
N PHE A 268 1.12 -3.66 12.72
CA PHE A 268 1.79 -3.74 11.44
C PHE A 268 1.73 -2.43 10.65
N ILE A 269 2.71 -2.21 9.78
CA ILE A 269 2.71 -1.04 8.89
C ILE A 269 1.80 -1.35 7.70
N ALA A 270 0.72 -0.60 7.57
CA ALA A 270 -0.21 -0.74 6.49
C ALA A 270 0.07 0.30 5.41
N GLU A 271 0.62 -0.15 4.28
CA GLU A 271 0.81 0.70 3.12
C GLU A 271 -0.52 0.88 2.38
N PRO A 272 -0.93 2.12 2.07
CA PRO A 272 -2.16 2.40 1.36
C PRO A 272 -1.96 2.06 -0.12
N ILE A 273 -2.11 0.78 -0.45
CA ILE A 273 -2.01 0.28 -1.82
C ILE A 273 -3.42 0.26 -2.41
N PRO A 274 -3.62 0.69 -3.67
CA PRO A 274 -4.93 0.62 -4.28
C PRO A 274 -5.34 -0.82 -4.58
N PHE A 275 -6.50 -1.25 -4.09
CA PHE A 275 -7.03 -2.60 -4.29
C PHE A 275 -8.30 -2.58 -5.13
N ARG A 276 -8.44 -3.57 -6.03
CA ARG A 276 -9.68 -3.75 -6.81
C ARG A 276 -10.82 -4.37 -6.01
N VAL A 277 -10.50 -5.15 -4.99
CA VAL A 277 -11.47 -5.69 -4.04
C VAL A 277 -11.58 -4.70 -2.89
N PRO A 278 -12.81 -4.32 -2.45
CA PRO A 278 -12.99 -3.51 -1.26
C PRO A 278 -12.24 -4.12 -0.07
N GLY A 279 -11.45 -3.30 0.62
CA GLY A 279 -10.58 -3.78 1.68
C GLY A 279 -10.20 -2.68 2.65
N ILE A 280 -10.07 -3.05 3.92
CA ILE A 280 -9.59 -2.21 5.02
C ILE A 280 -8.52 -2.96 5.80
N LEU A 281 -7.47 -2.24 6.17
CA LEU A 281 -6.39 -2.72 7.04
C LEU A 281 -6.56 -2.03 8.39
N VAL A 282 -6.59 -2.79 9.48
CA VAL A 282 -6.65 -2.29 10.86
C VAL A 282 -5.30 -2.60 11.51
N PRO A 283 -4.32 -1.68 11.36
CA PRO A 283 -2.92 -1.94 11.70
C PRO A 283 -2.61 -1.97 13.19
N SER A 284 -3.46 -1.38 14.04
CA SER A 284 -3.20 -1.30 15.47
C SER A 284 -4.03 -2.31 16.25
N VAL A 285 -3.39 -3.04 17.17
CA VAL A 285 -4.05 -4.02 18.04
C VAL A 285 -5.10 -3.35 18.93
N SER A 286 -4.91 -2.09 19.34
CA SER A 286 -5.92 -1.35 20.12
C SER A 286 -7.26 -1.22 19.39
N ASP A 287 -7.19 -1.12 18.06
CA ASP A 287 -8.35 -0.90 17.20
C ASP A 287 -9.04 -2.22 16.81
N THR A 288 -8.49 -3.36 17.26
CA THR A 288 -9.03 -4.70 17.01
C THR A 288 -9.84 -5.28 18.17
N GLN A 289 -9.83 -4.61 19.33
CA GLN A 289 -10.52 -5.05 20.56
C GLN A 289 -11.96 -4.51 20.70
N VAL A 290 -12.57 -4.09 19.59
CA VAL A 290 -13.92 -3.51 19.60
C VAL A 290 -14.95 -4.60 19.74
#